data_AF-A0A3D4FK85-F1
#
_entry.id   AF-A0A3D4FK85-F1
#
_cell.length_a   1.000
_cell.length_b   1.000
_cell.length_c   1.000
_cell.angle_alpha   90.00
_cell.angle_beta   90.00
_cell.angle_gamma   90.00
#
_symmetry.space_group_name_H-M   'P 1'
#
loop_
_entity.id
_entity.type
_entity.pdbx_description
1 polymer ?
#
loop_
_entity_poly.entity_id
_entity_poly.type
_entity_poly.pdbx_seq_one_letter_code
_entity_poly.pdbx_strand_id
1 'polypeptide(L)' 'MPNKNTRESYKNNNIINILEYHIVWYIKYRHKVLTKDIKGNLLNKAAYDNNFKILEINGHLGYIHL' A
#
# COMPACT_ATOMS: atom_id res chain seq x y z
N MET A 1 -14.45 17.97 -11.78
CA MET A 1 -13.31 17.22 -11.22
C MET A 1 -13.76 16.65 -9.88
N PRO A 2 -13.64 15.34 -9.62
CA PRO A 2 -14.05 14.80 -8.32
C PRO A 2 -13.12 15.32 -7.22
N ASN A 3 -13.69 15.62 -6.06
CA ASN A 3 -13.03 16.15 -4.87
C ASN A 3 -12.02 15.12 -4.32
N LYS A 4 -10.76 15.51 -4.15
CA LYS A 4 -9.66 14.65 -3.67
C LYS A 4 -9.77 14.24 -2.19
N ASN A 5 -10.77 14.71 -1.44
CA ASN A 5 -10.84 14.53 0.01
C ASN A 5 -11.85 13.48 0.52
N THR A 6 -12.41 12.64 -0.35
CA THR A 6 -13.34 11.59 0.12
C THR A 6 -12.56 10.32 0.44
N ARG A 7 -12.22 10.13 1.73
CA ARG A 7 -11.70 8.85 2.24
C ARG A 7 -12.77 7.76 2.05
N GLU A 8 -12.38 6.65 1.46
CA GLU A 8 -13.27 5.50 1.30
C GLU A 8 -13.44 4.79 2.65
N SER A 9 -14.70 4.52 3.02
CA SER A 9 -15.03 3.79 4.24
C SER A 9 -15.48 2.37 3.93
N TYR A 10 -15.05 1.42 4.75
CA TYR A 10 -15.50 0.04 4.67
C TYR A 10 -16.71 -0.14 5.56
N LYS A 11 -17.81 -0.59 4.97
CA LYS A 11 -19.05 -0.91 5.68
C LYS A 11 -19.22 -2.41 5.75
N ASN A 12 -19.31 -2.94 6.97
CA ASN A 12 -19.73 -4.30 7.22
C ASN A 12 -20.91 -4.27 8.18
N ASN A 13 -22.05 -4.82 7.77
CA ASN A 13 -23.30 -4.84 8.53
C ASN A 13 -23.57 -3.49 9.22
N ASN A 14 -23.30 -3.41 10.53
CA ASN A 14 -23.61 -2.27 11.39
C ASN A 14 -22.38 -1.42 11.74
N ILE A 15 -21.23 -1.64 11.11
CA ILE A 15 -19.99 -0.94 11.41
C ILE A 15 -19.47 -0.26 10.14
N ILE A 16 -19.11 1.02 10.28
CA ILE A 16 -18.42 1.82 9.26
C ILE A 16 -17.06 2.18 9.83
N ASN A 17 -16.00 1.69 9.18
CA ASN A 17 -14.63 1.93 9.61
C ASN A 17 -13.77 2.52 8.49
N ILE A 18 -12.80 3.33 8.90
CA ILE A 18 -11.68 3.76 8.06
C ILE A 18 -10.42 3.39 8.84
N LEU A 19 -9.64 2.46 8.30
CA LEU A 19 -8.37 2.03 8.88
C LEU A 19 -7.29 2.28 7.83
N GLU A 20 -6.42 3.24 8.11
CA GLU A 20 -5.29 3.63 7.28
C GLU A 20 -4.01 3.39 8.11
N TYR A 21 -3.03 2.69 7.56
CA TYR A 21 -1.78 2.36 8.23
C TYR A 21 -0.60 2.87 7.41
N HIS A 22 0.43 3.37 8.11
CA HIS A 22 1.73 3.64 7.51
C HIS A 22 2.67 2.47 7.81
N ILE A 23 3.10 1.76 6.78
CA ILE A 23 3.92 0.55 6.92
C ILE A 23 5.28 0.79 6.27
N VAL A 24 6.36 0.60 7.04
CA VAL A 24 7.73 0.78 6.56
C VAL A 24 8.57 -0.46 6.82
N TRP A 25 9.24 -0.95 5.78
CA TRP A 25 10.23 -2.02 5.95
C TRP A 25 11.41 -1.88 4.99
N TYR A 26 12.50 -2.57 5.34
CA TYR A 26 13.75 -2.61 4.58
C TYR A 26 13.94 -3.96 3.90
N ILE A 27 14.63 -3.96 2.77
CA ILE A 27 15.16 -5.19 2.18
C ILE A 27 16.39 -5.63 2.95
N LYS A 28 16.57 -6.94 3.09
CA LYS A 28 17.78 -7.53 3.69
C LYS A 28 19.04 -6.90 3.07
N TYR A 29 19.92 -6.40 3.93
CA TYR A 29 21.16 -5.69 3.55
C TYR A 29 20.99 -4.46 2.65
N ARG A 30 19.76 -3.92 2.54
CA ARG A 30 19.43 -2.76 1.68
C ARG A 30 19.89 -2.91 0.23
N HIS A 31 19.90 -4.15 -0.28
CA HIS A 31 20.19 -4.37 -1.69
C HIS A 31 19.20 -3.61 -2.58
N LYS A 32 19.73 -2.98 -3.63
CA LYS A 32 18.96 -2.16 -4.59
C LYS A 32 18.17 -3.01 -5.60
N VAL A 33 17.53 -4.07 -5.12
CA VAL A 33 16.82 -5.08 -5.95
C VAL A 33 15.35 -4.74 -6.19
N LEU A 34 14.81 -3.78 -5.44
CA LEU A 34 13.45 -3.30 -5.67
C LEU A 34 13.42 -2.32 -6.86
N THR A 35 13.36 -2.87 -8.07
CA THR A 35 13.08 -2.10 -9.29
C THR A 35 11.61 -1.67 -9.32
N LYS A 36 11.26 -0.69 -10.17
CA LYS A 36 9.88 -0.19 -10.28
C LYS A 36 8.88 -1.30 -10.62
N ASP A 37 9.25 -2.19 -11.53
CA ASP A 37 8.38 -3.27 -12.02
C ASP A 37 8.12 -4.34 -10.95
N ILE A 38 9.16 -4.69 -10.17
CA ILE A 38 9.04 -5.67 -9.08
C ILE A 38 8.18 -5.11 -7.95
N LYS A 39 8.36 -3.83 -7.60
CA LYS A 39 7.57 -3.16 -6.55
C LYS A 39 6.08 -3.17 -6.90
N GLY A 40 5.72 -2.73 -8.10
CA GLY A 40 4.32 -2.61 -8.51
C GLY A 40 3.63 -3.97 -8.54
N ASN A 41 4.19 -4.95 -9.25
CA ASN A 41 3.52 -6.23 -9.46
C ASN A 41 3.37 -7.05 -8.18
N LEU A 42 4.42 -7.10 -7.33
CA LEU A 42 4.36 -7.89 -6.10
C LEU A 42 3.40 -7.28 -5.07
N LEU A 43 3.47 -5.97 -4.85
CA LEU A 43 2.63 -5.29 -3.86
C LEU A 43 1.17 -5.27 -4.30
N ASN A 44 0.89 -5.05 -5.59
CA ASN A 44 -0.47 -5.11 -6.11
C ASN A 44 -1.06 -6.51 -5.99
N LYS A 45 -0.27 -7.56 -6.26
CA LYS A 45 -0.71 -8.95 -6.04
C LYS A 45 -1.00 -9.21 -4.56
N ALA A 46 -0.13 -8.79 -3.65
CA ALA A 46 -0.33 -8.96 -2.22
C ALA A 46 -1.59 -8.22 -1.72
N ALA A 47 -1.83 -6.99 -2.21
CA ALA A 47 -3.02 -6.20 -1.90
C ALA A 47 -4.30 -6.91 -2.36
N TYR A 48 -4.29 -7.44 -3.58
CA TYR A 48 -5.39 -8.23 -4.13
C TYR A 48 -5.65 -9.50 -3.30
N ASP A 49 -4.60 -10.28 -3.04
CA ASP A 49 -4.70 -11.56 -2.34
C ASP A 49 -5.17 -11.40 -0.87
N ASN A 50 -4.87 -10.26 -0.23
CA ASN A 50 -5.21 -10.00 1.18
C ASN A 50 -6.34 -8.97 1.36
N ASN A 51 -7.01 -8.58 0.27
CA ASN A 51 -8.16 -7.67 0.29
C ASN A 51 -7.90 -6.34 1.04
N PHE A 52 -6.75 -5.72 0.79
CA PHE A 52 -6.46 -4.36 1.26
C PHE A 52 -6.17 -3.43 0.08
N LYS A 53 -6.39 -2.14 0.28
CA LYS A 53 -6.10 -1.10 -0.71
C LYS A 53 -4.77 -0.43 -0.39
N ILE A 54 -3.93 -0.25 -1.40
CA ILE A 54 -2.75 0.59 -1.29
C ILE A 54 -3.13 2.01 -1.69
N LEU A 55 -2.99 2.95 -0.76
CA LEU A 55 -3.31 4.36 -0.99
C LEU A 55 -2.13 5.11 -1.65
N GLU A 56 -0.91 4.80 -1.21
CA GLU A 56 0.32 5.38 -1.72
C GLU A 56 1.45 4.35 -1.64
N ILE A 57 2.38 4.37 -2.59
CA ILE A 57 3.61 3.56 -2.52
C ILE A 57 4.79 4.48 -2.77
N ASN A 58 5.58 4.70 -1.73
CA ASN A 58 6.82 5.45 -1.83
C ASN A 58 7.99 4.53 -1.46
N GLY A 59 8.84 4.19 -2.43
CA GLY A 59 9.99 3.34 -2.15
C GLY A 59 11.26 3.90 -2.77
N HIS A 60 12.30 4.12 -1.97
CA HIS A 60 13.65 4.35 -2.46
C HIS A 60 14.44 3.02 -2.54
N LEU A 61 15.69 3.06 -3.00
CA LEU A 61 16.53 1.90 -3.38
C LEU A 61 16.85 0.89 -2.24
N GLY A 62 16.15 0.89 -1.10
CA GLY A 62 16.37 -0.08 -0.02
C GLY A 62 15.25 -0.20 1.01
N TYR A 63 14.14 0.54 0.85
CA TYR A 63 12.99 0.52 1.75
C TYR A 63 11.69 0.83 0.99
N ILE A 64 10.58 0.39 1.56
CA ILE A 64 9.22 0.63 1.07
C ILE A 64 8.44 1.35 2.17
N HIS A 65 7.73 2.41 1.79
CA HIS A 65 6.61 2.98 2.52
C HIS A 65 5.33 2.64 1.77
N LEU A 66 4.39 2.06 2.50
CA LEU A 66 2.99 1.94 2.13
C LEU A 66 2.13 2.85 3.03
#